data_AF-A0A8C9ZMT6-F1
#
_entry.id   AF-A0A8C9ZMT6-F1
#
_cell.length_a   1.000
_cell.length_b   1.000
_cell.length_c   1.000
_cell.angle_alpha   90.00
_cell.angle_beta   90.00
_cell.angle_gamma   90.00
#
_symmetry.space_group_name_H-M   'P 1'
#
loop_
_entity.id
_entity.type
_entity.pdbx_description
1 polymer ?
#
loop_
_entity_poly.entity_id
_entity_poly.type
_entity_poly.pdbx_seq_one_letter_code
_entity_poly.pdbx_strand_id
1 'polypeptide(L)'
;MQLCIRRLACLALLAGVLAMTATAEKKIIECCTKVSATAVTAPILGYRIQRKNLPCVRAVIFKTAEGEVCSHWKEDWVFEKIKELEQVRRGKNNTTAAPSTSST
;
A
#
# COMPACT_ATOMS: atom_id res chain seq x y z
N MET A 1 38.70 -29.92 32.87
CA MET A 1 38.71 -28.63 32.13
C MET A 1 38.24 -28.75 30.68
N GLN A 2 38.80 -29.65 29.86
CA GLN A 2 38.43 -29.74 28.42
C GLN A 2 36.97 -30.11 28.14
N LEU A 3 36.36 -30.97 28.96
CA LEU A 3 34.96 -31.41 28.76
C LEU A 3 33.95 -30.27 28.97
N CYS A 4 34.21 -29.39 29.95
CA CYS A 4 33.38 -28.22 30.25
C CYS A 4 33.50 -27.16 29.14
N ILE A 5 34.71 -26.94 28.64
CA ILE A 5 34.97 -25.98 27.54
C ILE A 5 34.26 -26.44 26.26
N ARG A 6 34.29 -27.74 25.94
CA ARG A 6 33.56 -28.30 24.79
C ARG A 6 32.04 -28.13 24.91
N ARG A 7 31.48 -28.38 26.09
CA ARG A 7 30.04 -28.18 26.37
C ARG A 7 29.62 -26.72 26.19
N LEU A 8 30.41 -25.79 26.74
CA LEU A 8 30.16 -24.34 26.62
C LEU A 8 30.26 -23.86 25.17
N ALA A 9 31.25 -24.34 24.42
CA ALA A 9 31.40 -24.02 23.00
C ALA A 9 30.21 -24.53 22.16
N CYS A 10 29.73 -25.75 22.41
CA CYS A 10 28.54 -26.28 21.74
C CYS A 10 27.28 -25.47 22.07
N LEU A 11 27.09 -25.07 23.33
CA LEU A 11 25.96 -24.25 23.75
C LEU A 11 26.00 -22.86 23.11
N ALA A 12 27.18 -22.24 23.04
CA ALA A 12 27.36 -20.94 22.38
C ALA A 12 27.07 -21.02 20.87
N LEU A 13 27.52 -22.08 20.20
CA LEU A 13 27.21 -22.32 18.78
C LEU A 13 25.71 -22.53 18.55
N LEU A 14 25.05 -23.33 19.38
CA LEU A 14 23.61 -23.56 19.28
C LEU A 14 22.80 -22.28 19.53
N ALA A 15 23.18 -21.48 20.53
CA ALA A 15 22.55 -20.18 20.80
C ALA A 15 22.76 -19.18 19.66
N GLY A 16 23.96 -19.13 19.07
CA GLY A 16 24.26 -18.29 17.91
C GLY A 16 23.44 -18.66 16.68
N VAL A 17 23.28 -19.97 16.39
CA VAL A 17 22.44 -20.44 15.29
C VAL A 17 20.96 -20.10 15.54
N LEU A 18 20.46 -20.26 16.76
CA LEU A 18 19.07 -19.94 17.09
C LEU A 18 18.78 -18.44 16.95
N ALA A 19 19.70 -17.58 17.37
CA ALA A 19 19.60 -16.13 17.24
C ALA A 19 19.52 -15.67 15.76
N MET A 20 20.22 -16.36 14.85
CA MET A 20 20.21 -16.05 13.41
C MET A 20 18.89 -16.45 12.72
N THR A 21 18.12 -17.38 13.28
CA THR A 21 16.82 -17.80 12.71
C THR A 21 15.63 -16.95 13.16
N ALA A 22 15.82 -16.08 14.17
CA ALA A 22 14.74 -15.27 14.75
C ALA A 22 14.37 -14.03 13.91
N THR A 23 15.15 -13.68 12.88
CA THR A 23 14.88 -12.56 11.97
C THR A 23 14.05 -13.02 10.76
N ALA A 24 12.93 -13.69 11.01
CA ALA A 24 11.92 -13.86 9.98
C ALA A 24 11.18 -12.52 9.80
N GLU A 25 11.67 -11.68 8.89
CA GLU A 25 10.94 -10.51 8.41
C GLU A 25 9.62 -10.99 7.81
N LYS A 26 8.54 -10.88 8.58
CA LYS A 26 7.19 -11.11 8.07
C LYS A 26 6.97 -10.06 7.00
N LYS A 27 7.06 -10.47 5.73
CA LYS A 27 6.71 -9.63 4.60
C LYS A 27 5.28 -9.13 4.82
N ILE A 28 5.14 -7.90 5.30
CA ILE A 28 3.84 -7.29 5.51
C ILE A 28 3.22 -7.16 4.13
N ILE A 29 2.17 -7.93 3.88
CA ILE A 29 1.40 -7.81 2.65
C ILE A 29 0.60 -6.51 2.78
N GLU A 30 1.10 -5.44 2.17
CA GLU A 30 0.40 -4.15 2.11
C GLU A 30 -0.71 -4.20 1.05
N CYS A 31 -1.88 -4.72 1.43
CA CYS A 31 -3.06 -4.71 0.57
C CYS A 31 -4.36 -4.67 1.39
N CYS A 32 -5.45 -4.24 0.76
CA CYS A 32 -6.77 -4.30 1.37
C CYS A 32 -7.24 -5.74 1.53
N THR A 33 -7.45 -6.18 2.77
CA THR A 33 -8.10 -7.47 3.10
C THR A 33 -9.58 -7.28 3.45
N LYS A 34 -9.98 -6.06 3.77
CA LYS A 34 -11.36 -5.61 3.98
C LYS A 34 -11.59 -4.29 3.24
N VAL A 35 -12.85 -3.96 3.00
CA VAL A 35 -13.28 -2.74 2.32
C VAL A 35 -14.48 -2.13 3.03
N SER A 36 -14.58 -0.81 2.98
CA SER A 36 -15.70 -0.03 3.51
C SER A 36 -16.70 0.29 2.40
N ALA A 37 -17.99 0.28 2.72
CA ALA A 37 -19.04 0.84 1.87
C ALA A 37 -19.28 2.35 2.15
N THR A 38 -18.86 2.83 3.31
CA THR A 38 -19.07 4.21 3.75
C THR A 38 -18.29 5.19 2.88
N ALA A 39 -18.95 6.28 2.50
CA ALA A 39 -18.33 7.38 1.77
C ALA A 39 -17.17 7.99 2.57
N VAL A 40 -16.06 8.27 1.88
CA VAL A 40 -14.89 8.92 2.46
C VAL A 40 -15.14 10.42 2.54
N THR A 41 -15.05 10.98 3.74
CA THR A 41 -15.24 12.41 4.00
C THR A 41 -13.95 13.22 3.86
N ALA A 42 -12.79 12.57 4.09
CA ALA A 42 -11.49 13.20 3.93
C ALA A 42 -11.21 13.58 2.46
N PRO A 43 -10.44 14.65 2.18
CA PRO A 43 -10.08 15.03 0.82
C PRO A 43 -9.37 13.90 0.07
N ILE A 44 -9.96 13.46 -1.04
CA ILE A 44 -9.40 12.41 -1.90
C ILE A 44 -8.48 13.04 -2.94
N LEU A 45 -7.21 12.66 -2.90
CA LEU A 45 -6.14 13.18 -3.76
C LEU A 45 -5.93 12.32 -5.01
N GLY A 46 -6.39 11.06 -4.97
CA GLY A 46 -6.25 10.12 -6.06
C GLY A 46 -6.72 8.73 -5.68
N TYR A 47 -6.56 7.79 -6.60
CA TYR A 47 -6.97 6.40 -6.38
C TYR A 47 -6.08 5.42 -7.12
N ARG A 48 -6.13 4.16 -6.69
CA ARG A 48 -5.65 3.00 -7.46
C ARG A 48 -6.62 1.83 -7.32
N ILE A 49 -6.65 0.96 -8.32
CA ILE A 49 -7.49 -0.24 -8.31
C ILE A 49 -6.65 -1.42 -7.82
N GLN A 50 -7.10 -2.08 -6.76
CA GLN A 50 -6.52 -3.33 -6.28
C GLN A 50 -7.29 -4.51 -6.90
N ARG A 51 -6.56 -5.39 -7.60
CA ARG A 51 -7.10 -6.66 -8.10
C ARG A 51 -7.17 -7.68 -6.96
N LYS A 52 -8.15 -8.59 -7.01
CA LYS A 52 -8.28 -9.68 -6.04
C LYS A 52 -7.09 -10.64 -6.19
N ASN A 53 -6.38 -10.88 -5.10
CA ASN A 53 -5.32 -11.89 -4.99
C ASN A 53 -5.17 -12.26 -3.52
N LEU A 54 -5.70 -13.41 -3.09
CA LEU A 54 -5.83 -13.74 -1.67
C LEU A 54 -4.48 -13.61 -0.93
N PRO A 55 -4.44 -12.95 0.26
CA PRO A 55 -5.58 -12.51 1.08
C PRO A 55 -6.20 -11.16 0.64
N CYS A 56 -5.69 -10.50 -0.39
CA CYS A 56 -6.16 -9.22 -0.89
C CYS A 56 -7.52 -9.35 -1.59
N VAL A 57 -8.47 -8.52 -1.19
CA VAL A 57 -9.80 -8.43 -1.84
C VAL A 57 -9.78 -7.42 -2.99
N ARG A 58 -10.78 -7.45 -3.86
CA ARG A 58 -10.94 -6.40 -4.87
C ARG A 58 -11.36 -5.10 -4.19
N ALA A 59 -10.61 -4.03 -4.39
CA ALA A 59 -10.85 -2.73 -3.76
C ALA A 59 -10.49 -1.56 -4.67
N VAL A 60 -11.11 -0.41 -4.43
CA VAL A 60 -10.58 0.88 -4.86
C VAL A 60 -9.89 1.49 -3.65
N ILE A 61 -8.61 1.79 -3.78
CA ILE A 61 -7.83 2.41 -2.70
C ILE A 61 -7.77 3.90 -3.00
N PHE A 62 -8.45 4.70 -2.19
CA PHE A 62 -8.34 6.16 -2.27
C PHE A 62 -7.15 6.62 -1.44
N LYS A 63 -6.30 7.45 -2.06
CA LYS A 63 -5.28 8.22 -1.34
C LYS A 63 -5.94 9.49 -0.85
N THR A 64 -6.05 9.65 0.46
CA THR A 64 -6.62 10.85 1.09
C THR A 64 -5.50 11.67 1.75
N ALA A 65 -5.84 12.85 2.28
CA ALA A 65 -4.93 13.64 3.10
C ALA A 65 -4.52 12.93 4.41
N GLU A 66 -5.35 12.02 4.92
CA GLU A 66 -5.17 11.32 6.20
C GLU A 66 -4.56 9.92 6.04
N GLY A 67 -4.48 9.43 4.81
CA GLY A 67 -3.96 8.08 4.51
C GLY A 67 -4.77 7.37 3.45
N GLU A 68 -4.55 6.06 3.33
CA GLU A 68 -5.20 5.24 2.33
C GLU A 68 -6.47 4.59 2.86
N VAL A 69 -7.55 4.66 2.08
CA VAL A 69 -8.84 4.07 2.45
C VAL A 69 -9.26 3.02 1.42
N CYS A 70 -9.48 1.80 1.90
CA CYS A 70 -9.98 0.67 1.13
C CYS A 70 -11.51 0.76 0.96
N SER A 71 -11.97 1.12 -0.24
CA SER A 71 -13.40 1.27 -0.55
C SER A 71 -13.91 0.13 -1.43
N HIS A 72 -15.15 -0.27 -1.20
CA HIS A 72 -15.77 -1.34 -1.96
C HIS A 72 -16.09 -0.85 -3.38
N TRP A 73 -15.63 -1.58 -4.39
CA TRP A 73 -15.63 -1.12 -5.78
C TRP A 73 -17.03 -1.02 -6.43
N LYS A 74 -18.08 -1.54 -5.77
CA LYS A 74 -19.46 -1.49 -6.28
C LYS A 74 -20.28 -0.31 -5.76
N GLU A 75 -19.76 0.48 -4.83
CA GLU A 75 -20.54 1.61 -4.32
C GLU A 75 -20.64 2.72 -5.38
N ASP A 76 -21.83 3.29 -5.56
CA ASP A 76 -22.07 4.30 -6.59
C ASP A 76 -21.14 5.53 -6.42
N TRP A 77 -20.97 5.98 -5.18
CA TRP A 77 -20.09 7.12 -4.86
C TRP A 77 -18.62 6.87 -5.26
N VAL A 78 -18.16 5.61 -5.23
CA VAL A 78 -16.79 5.25 -5.63
C VAL A 78 -16.62 5.46 -7.12
N PHE A 79 -17.62 5.05 -7.91
CA PHE A 79 -17.61 5.22 -9.35
C PHE A 79 -17.65 6.72 -9.73
N GLU A 80 -18.54 7.48 -9.10
CA GLU A 80 -18.66 8.93 -9.30
C GLU A 80 -17.34 9.64 -9.00
N LYS A 81 -16.72 9.31 -7.86
CA LYS A 81 -15.46 9.92 -7.46
C LYS A 81 -14.31 9.58 -8.41
N ILE A 82 -14.23 8.33 -8.90
CA ILE A 82 -13.24 7.95 -9.92
C ILE A 82 -13.44 8.77 -11.19
N LYS A 83 -14.69 8.93 -11.65
CA LYS A 83 -15.01 9.71 -12.84
C LYS A 83 -14.57 11.16 -12.72
N GLU A 84 -14.85 11.79 -11.58
CA GLU A 84 -14.42 13.15 -11.26
C GLU A 84 -12.88 13.27 -11.31
N LEU A 85 -12.16 12.36 -10.65
CA LEU A 85 -10.69 12.37 -10.63
C LEU A 85 -10.08 12.18 -12.03
N GLU A 86 -10.69 11.35 -12.88
CA GLU A 86 -10.24 11.16 -14.27
C GLU A 86 -10.53 12.37 -15.15
N GLN A 87 -11.63 13.08 -14.94
CA GLN A 87 -11.91 14.35 -15.63
C GLN A 87 -10.86 15.41 -15.29
N VAL A 88 -10.51 15.54 -14.00
CA VAL A 88 -9.46 16.46 -13.54
C VAL A 88 -8.11 16.10 -14.16
N ARG A 89 -7.74 14.80 -14.19
CA ARG A 89 -6.51 14.32 -14.83
C ARG A 89 -6.44 14.68 -16.31
N ARG A 90 -7.53 14.47 -17.05
CA ARG A 90 -7.62 14.81 -18.48
C ARG A 90 -7.52 16.31 -18.72
N GLY A 91 -8.22 17.12 -17.93
CA GLY A 91 -8.13 18.58 -18.01
C GLY A 91 -6.71 19.09 -17.79
N LYS A 92 -5.99 18.51 -16.82
CA LYS A 92 -4.59 18.87 -16.54
C LYS A 92 -3.64 18.51 -17.69
N ASN A 93 -3.85 17.36 -18.34
CA ASN A 93 -3.04 16.95 -19.49
C ASN A 93 -3.25 17.85 -20.71
N ASN A 94 -4.46 18.41 -20.88
CA ASN A 94 -4.77 19.28 -22.02
C ASN A 94 -4.17 20.69 -21.85
N THR A 95 -4.03 21.19 -20.62
CA THR A 95 -3.47 22.53 -20.37
C THR A 95 -1.94 22.58 -20.51
N THR A 96 -1.23 21.47 -20.31
CA THR A 96 0.24 21.42 -20.45
C THR A 96 0.72 21.34 -21.91
N ALA A 97 -0.17 21.07 -22.87
CA ALA A 97 0.18 20.93 -24.30
C ALA A 97 0.01 22.21 -25.14
N ALA A 98 -0.40 23.34 -24.55
CA ALA A 98 -0.46 24.61 -25.28
C ALA A 98 0.94 25.24 -25.34
N PRO A 99 1.52 25.51 -26.53
CA PRO A 99 2.78 26.22 -26.62
C PRO A 99 2.54 27.68 -26.23
N SER A 100 3.22 28.11 -25.17
CA SER A 100 3.34 29.51 -24.77
C SER A 100 4.01 30.28 -25.90
N THR A 101 3.22 30.83 -26.83
CA THR A 101 3.71 31.84 -27.76
C THR A 101 3.70 33.15 -26.96
N SER A 102 4.81 33.39 -26.28
CA SER A 102 5.06 34.65 -25.58
C SER A 102 5.31 35.72 -26.64
N SER A 103 4.33 36.60 -26.87
CA SER A 103 4.49 37.83 -27.62
C SER A 103 4.25 39.02 -26.68
N THR A 104 5.34 39.66 -26.30
CA THR A 104 5.41 41.09 -25.92
C THR A 104 6.69 41.66 -26.50
#